data_AF-A0A316VLL2-F1
#
_entry.id   AF-A0A316VLL2-F1
#
_cell.length_a   1.000
_cell.length_b   1.000
_cell.length_c   1.000
_cell.angle_alpha   90.00
_cell.angle_beta   90.00
_cell.angle_gamma   90.00
#
_symmetry.space_group_name_H-M   'P 1'
#
loop_
_entity.id
_entity.type
_entity.pdbx_description
1 polymer ?
#
loop_
_entity_poly.entity_id
_entity_poly.type
_entity_poly.pdbx_seq_one_letter_code
_entity_poly.pdbx_strand_id
1 'polypeptide(L)'
;MKFIHTLFIALIFSTALLLQVQAASSAQASGVPTPPSNNAPNGSSCKKSSECESGNCMYSVCKQKQHDGAHCYKDASCYSGLCTSDKKSVNGKCVHPHSVWRGGKCKKDAQCVHGTFCSILEGDRCRTTFGRGHSCSRDSVCRSGLCRKRKCT
;
A
#
# COMPACT_ATOMS: atom_id res chain seq x y z
N MET A 1 -8.31 24.35 75.95
CA MET A 1 -8.65 24.91 74.64
C MET A 1 -7.36 25.01 73.80
N LYS A 2 -6.92 24.06 72.96
CA LYS A 2 -7.24 22.63 72.75
C LYS A 2 -8.74 22.29 72.64
N PHE A 3 -9.25 22.18 71.40
CA PHE A 3 -10.29 21.22 70.92
C PHE A 3 -10.86 21.56 69.51
N ILE A 4 -10.43 22.64 68.86
CA ILE A 4 -10.96 23.05 67.55
C ILE A 4 -9.87 22.91 66.47
N HIS A 5 -10.04 21.86 65.64
CA HIS A 5 -9.58 21.73 64.26
C HIS A 5 -8.08 22.01 63.98
N THR A 6 -7.13 21.06 63.90
CA THR A 6 -7.12 19.59 63.77
C THR A 6 -7.92 18.96 62.61
N LEU A 7 -8.78 19.71 61.93
CA LEU A 7 -9.67 19.17 60.87
C LEU A 7 -9.21 19.55 59.45
N PHE A 8 -8.35 20.56 59.31
CA PHE A 8 -7.84 21.01 58.00
C PHE A 8 -6.67 20.18 57.45
N ILE A 9 -5.94 19.46 58.31
CA ILE A 9 -4.77 18.66 57.90
C ILE A 9 -5.19 17.23 57.48
N ALA A 10 -6.39 16.78 57.89
CA ALA A 10 -6.90 15.44 57.60
C ALA A 10 -7.53 15.29 56.19
N LEU A 11 -7.69 16.37 55.42
CA LEU A 11 -8.25 16.33 54.06
C LEU A 11 -7.20 16.20 52.94
N ILE A 12 -5.90 16.17 53.27
CA ILE A 12 -4.80 16.11 52.29
C ILE A 12 -4.29 14.66 52.07
N PHE A 13 -4.88 13.66 52.75
CA PHE A 13 -4.32 12.30 52.86
C PHE A 13 -5.29 11.14 52.54
N SER A 14 -6.39 11.38 51.81
CA SER A 14 -7.42 10.35 51.54
C SER A 14 -7.65 9.98 50.07
N THR A 15 -6.83 10.45 49.12
CA THR A 15 -6.87 10.01 47.70
C THR A 15 -5.72 9.07 47.31
N ALA A 16 -5.10 8.40 48.30
CA ALA A 16 -4.28 7.22 48.07
C ALA A 16 -5.16 5.97 47.87
N LEU A 17 -6.08 6.00 46.89
CA LEU A 17 -6.91 4.86 46.50
C LEU A 17 -6.58 4.40 45.08
N LEU A 18 -5.62 3.48 45.01
CA LEU A 18 -5.59 2.34 44.09
C LEU A 18 -6.35 2.49 42.77
N LEU A 19 -5.70 3.04 41.76
CA LEU A 19 -5.99 2.67 40.37
C LEU A 19 -4.74 2.07 39.73
N GLN A 20 -4.54 0.78 39.97
CA GLN A 20 -3.60 -0.02 39.20
C GLN A 20 -4.12 -0.14 37.77
N VAL A 21 -3.65 0.72 36.87
CA VAL A 21 -3.89 0.56 35.43
C VAL A 21 -3.08 -0.63 34.95
N GLN A 22 -3.65 -1.83 35.07
CA GLN A 22 -3.20 -3.01 34.37
C GLN A 22 -3.44 -2.77 32.88
N ALA A 23 -2.40 -2.34 32.17
CA ALA A 23 -2.37 -2.31 30.71
C ALA A 23 -2.24 -3.74 30.14
N ALA A 24 -3.16 -4.63 30.51
CA ALA A 24 -3.37 -5.93 29.92
C ALA A 24 -4.33 -5.82 28.73
N SER A 25 -4.02 -4.90 27.80
CA SER A 25 -4.69 -4.85 26.50
C SER A 25 -4.26 -6.09 25.73
N SER A 26 -5.13 -7.11 25.75
CA SER A 26 -4.96 -8.33 24.97
C SER A 26 -4.63 -7.96 23.53
N ALA A 27 -3.64 -8.65 22.97
CA ALA A 27 -3.38 -8.58 21.54
C ALA A 27 -4.63 -9.08 20.82
N GLN A 28 -5.48 -8.15 20.38
CA GLN A 28 -6.56 -8.42 19.44
C GLN A 28 -5.90 -8.72 18.09
N ALA A 29 -5.39 -9.95 17.98
CA ALA A 29 -5.37 -10.63 16.72
C ALA A 29 -6.84 -10.71 16.28
N SER A 30 -7.25 -9.74 15.46
CA SER A 30 -8.55 -9.73 14.78
C SER A 30 -8.58 -10.83 13.72
N GLY A 31 -8.49 -12.07 14.19
CA GLY A 31 -8.81 -13.28 13.46
C GLY A 31 -10.32 -13.33 13.27
N VAL A 32 -10.82 -12.48 12.37
CA VAL A 32 -12.03 -12.84 11.63
C VAL A 32 -11.73 -14.21 11.04
N PRO A 33 -12.51 -15.27 11.36
CA PRO A 33 -12.29 -16.57 10.76
C PRO A 33 -12.48 -16.42 9.25
N THR A 34 -11.39 -16.43 8.49
CA THR A 34 -11.50 -16.53 7.04
C THR A 34 -12.17 -17.88 6.74
N PRO A 35 -13.16 -17.92 5.82
CA PRO A 35 -13.73 -19.20 5.40
C PRO A 35 -12.59 -20.11 4.93
N PRO A 36 -12.64 -21.43 5.20
CA PRO A 36 -11.52 -22.34 4.95
C PRO A 36 -11.07 -22.26 3.49
N SER A 37 -9.96 -21.56 3.30
CA SER A 37 -9.34 -21.37 2.01
C SER A 37 -8.60 -22.65 1.66
N ASN A 38 -8.95 -23.28 0.53
CA ASN A 38 -8.19 -24.40 -0.01
C ASN A 38 -6.79 -23.98 -0.51
N ASN A 39 -6.47 -22.68 -0.44
CA ASN A 39 -5.17 -22.14 -0.82
C ASN A 39 -4.20 -22.18 0.38
N ALA A 40 -2.93 -22.39 0.10
CA ALA A 40 -1.91 -22.59 1.12
C ALA A 40 -1.65 -21.33 1.98
N PRO A 41 -1.38 -21.49 3.29
CA PRO A 41 -1.08 -20.38 4.18
C PRO A 41 0.30 -19.77 3.90
N ASN A 42 0.57 -18.61 4.50
CA ASN A 42 1.88 -17.97 4.39
C ASN A 42 2.99 -18.84 4.98
N GLY A 43 4.13 -18.93 4.28
CA GLY A 43 5.22 -19.84 4.59
C GLY A 43 5.23 -21.14 3.78
N SER A 44 4.09 -21.58 3.25
CA SER A 44 4.00 -22.75 2.37
C SER A 44 4.67 -22.52 1.02
N SER A 45 5.12 -23.59 0.37
CA SER A 45 5.64 -23.56 -1.00
C SER A 45 4.52 -23.32 -2.02
N CYS A 46 4.86 -22.64 -3.12
CA CYS A 46 3.91 -22.31 -4.18
C CYS A 46 4.62 -22.14 -5.54
N LYS A 47 3.86 -22.25 -6.62
CA LYS A 47 4.25 -21.94 -8.00
C LYS A 47 3.49 -20.73 -8.53
N LYS A 48 2.23 -20.54 -8.13
CA LYS A 48 1.37 -19.40 -8.56
C LYS A 48 0.85 -18.62 -7.37
N SER A 49 0.62 -17.32 -7.59
CA SER A 49 0.02 -16.45 -6.58
C SER A 49 -1.37 -16.89 -6.12
N SER A 50 -2.15 -17.50 -7.02
CA SER A 50 -3.49 -18.04 -6.74
C SER A 50 -3.49 -19.27 -5.83
N GLU A 51 -2.35 -19.92 -5.61
CA GLU A 51 -2.21 -21.08 -4.72
C GLU A 51 -2.04 -20.67 -3.25
N CYS A 52 -1.89 -19.37 -2.96
CA CYS A 52 -1.71 -18.82 -1.62
C CYS A 52 -3.00 -18.14 -1.13
N GLU A 53 -3.34 -18.28 0.16
CA GLU A 53 -4.44 -17.53 0.79
C GLU A 53 -4.24 -16.01 0.63
N SER A 54 -3.01 -15.54 0.74
CA SER A 54 -2.63 -14.13 0.55
C SER A 54 -2.73 -13.62 -0.90
N GLY A 55 -2.91 -14.51 -1.88
CA GLY A 55 -2.78 -14.16 -3.30
C GLY A 55 -1.35 -13.79 -3.75
N ASN A 56 -0.31 -14.07 -2.95
CA ASN A 56 1.07 -13.66 -3.25
C ASN A 56 2.10 -14.79 -3.03
N CYS A 57 2.52 -15.40 -4.14
CA CYS A 57 3.64 -16.34 -4.17
C CYS A 57 4.99 -15.61 -4.38
N MET A 58 5.61 -15.18 -3.28
CA MET A 58 6.95 -14.58 -3.14
C MET A 58 8.12 -15.58 -3.21
N TYR A 59 8.89 -15.64 -4.31
CA TYR A 59 10.07 -16.52 -4.44
C TYR A 59 9.77 -18.00 -4.12
N SER A 60 8.72 -18.54 -4.76
CA SER A 60 8.20 -19.90 -4.54
C SER A 60 7.67 -20.19 -3.12
N VAL A 61 7.43 -19.15 -2.31
CA VAL A 61 6.84 -19.23 -0.96
C VAL A 61 5.67 -18.27 -0.84
N CYS A 62 4.57 -18.71 -0.21
CA CYS A 62 3.44 -17.83 0.08
C CYS A 62 3.85 -16.77 1.10
N LYS A 63 3.64 -15.49 0.76
CA LYS A 63 4.00 -14.33 1.59
C LYS A 63 2.82 -13.38 1.69
N GLN A 64 2.74 -12.62 2.79
CA GLN A 64 1.74 -11.56 2.90
C GLN A 64 1.91 -10.52 1.78
N LYS A 65 0.80 -9.91 1.38
CA LYS A 65 0.85 -8.73 0.49
C LYS A 65 1.45 -7.54 1.27
N GLN A 66 1.97 -6.59 0.52
CA GLN A 66 2.74 -5.47 1.04
C GLN A 66 1.97 -4.15 0.83
N HIS A 67 2.09 -3.24 1.79
CA HIS A 67 1.55 -1.89 1.71
C HIS A 67 2.44 -0.98 0.84
N ASP A 68 1.94 0.21 0.50
CA ASP A 68 2.68 1.14 -0.36
C ASP A 68 4.00 1.60 0.28
N GLY A 69 5.01 1.87 -0.55
CA GLY A 69 6.39 2.15 -0.14
C GLY A 69 7.23 0.92 0.24
N ALA A 70 6.61 -0.21 0.56
CA ALA A 70 7.31 -1.47 0.79
C ALA A 70 7.88 -2.06 -0.52
N HIS A 71 8.88 -2.94 -0.39
CA HIS A 71 9.50 -3.59 -1.55
C HIS A 71 8.56 -4.61 -2.19
N CYS A 72 8.62 -4.70 -3.52
CA CYS A 72 7.85 -5.67 -4.29
C CYS A 72 8.64 -6.23 -5.47
N TYR A 73 8.39 -7.51 -5.74
CA TYR A 73 8.91 -8.20 -6.93
C TYR A 73 7.94 -8.08 -8.11
N LYS A 74 6.64 -8.23 -7.84
CA LYS A 74 5.54 -8.22 -8.81
C LYS A 74 4.29 -7.56 -8.24
N ASP A 75 3.36 -7.18 -9.11
CA ASP A 75 2.07 -6.58 -8.76
C ASP A 75 1.29 -7.35 -7.67
N ALA A 76 1.25 -8.68 -7.77
CA ALA A 76 0.56 -9.53 -6.81
C ALA A 76 1.13 -9.41 -5.38
N SER A 77 2.37 -8.94 -5.22
CA SER A 77 2.98 -8.69 -3.93
C SER A 77 2.45 -7.44 -3.24
N CYS A 78 1.71 -6.57 -3.93
CA CYS A 78 1.17 -5.32 -3.38
C CYS A 78 -0.33 -5.43 -3.11
N TYR A 79 -0.82 -4.86 -2.01
CA TYR A 79 -2.27 -4.76 -1.77
C TYR A 79 -2.98 -4.03 -2.93
N SER A 80 -2.39 -2.94 -3.41
CA SER A 80 -2.84 -2.14 -4.57
C SER A 80 -2.82 -2.88 -5.92
N GLY A 81 -2.14 -4.03 -6.03
CA GLY A 81 -1.92 -4.71 -7.32
C GLY A 81 -0.97 -3.95 -8.26
N LEU A 82 -0.16 -3.02 -7.75
CA LEU A 82 0.73 -2.17 -8.53
C LEU A 82 2.14 -2.13 -7.92
N CYS A 83 3.10 -2.70 -8.65
CA CYS A 83 4.52 -2.71 -8.29
C CYS A 83 5.35 -1.91 -9.31
N THR A 84 6.28 -1.06 -8.84
CA THR A 84 7.17 -0.27 -9.72
C THR A 84 8.46 -1.01 -10.13
N SER A 85 8.54 -2.33 -9.91
CA SER A 85 9.70 -3.13 -10.32
C SER A 85 9.91 -3.09 -11.84
N ASP A 86 11.17 -3.21 -12.27
CA ASP A 86 11.50 -3.40 -13.67
C ASP A 86 12.38 -4.64 -13.84
N LYS A 87 12.45 -5.19 -15.06
CA LYS A 87 13.18 -6.45 -15.31
C LYS A 87 14.69 -6.36 -15.02
N LYS A 88 15.24 -5.15 -14.81
CA LYS A 88 16.63 -4.89 -14.42
C LYS A 88 16.78 -4.38 -12.98
N SER A 89 15.69 -4.10 -12.27
CA SER A 89 15.69 -3.50 -10.92
C SER A 89 14.89 -4.34 -9.93
N VAL A 90 15.61 -4.95 -8.99
CA VAL A 90 15.05 -5.64 -7.81
C VAL A 90 14.41 -4.67 -6.79
N ASN A 91 14.55 -3.35 -6.99
CA ASN A 91 14.08 -2.31 -6.07
C ASN A 91 12.69 -1.76 -6.43
N GLY A 92 11.77 -2.63 -6.87
CA GLY A 92 10.37 -2.25 -7.04
C GLY A 92 9.73 -1.86 -5.72
N LYS A 93 8.81 -0.88 -5.77
CA LYS A 93 8.00 -0.44 -4.63
C LYS A 93 6.51 -0.60 -4.91
N CYS A 94 5.75 -1.00 -3.89
CA CYS A 94 4.29 -0.93 -3.94
C CYS A 94 3.85 0.53 -3.96
N VAL A 95 2.82 0.83 -4.75
CA VAL A 95 2.28 2.18 -4.93
C VAL A 95 0.76 2.13 -5.04
N HIS A 96 0.05 3.11 -4.48
CA HIS A 96 -1.40 3.22 -4.72
C HIS A 96 -1.67 3.65 -6.17
N PRO A 97 -2.85 3.37 -6.74
CA PRO A 97 -3.20 3.81 -8.09
C PRO A 97 -3.14 5.34 -8.20
N HIS A 98 -2.57 5.86 -9.28
CA HIS A 98 -2.42 7.30 -9.54
C HIS A 98 -1.62 8.10 -8.49
N SER A 99 -0.58 7.49 -7.91
CA SER A 99 0.30 8.09 -6.89
C SER A 99 1.66 8.59 -7.43
N VAL A 100 2.13 8.03 -8.54
CA VAL A 100 3.48 8.28 -9.05
C VAL A 100 3.48 9.58 -9.85
N TRP A 101 4.16 10.59 -9.32
CA TRP A 101 4.36 11.89 -9.95
C TRP A 101 5.22 11.81 -11.23
N ARG A 102 5.14 12.87 -12.05
CA ARG A 102 5.91 13.01 -13.30
C ARG A 102 7.41 12.78 -13.08
N GLY A 103 8.04 12.01 -13.97
CA GLY A 103 9.45 11.60 -13.86
C GLY A 103 9.70 10.40 -12.94
N GLY A 104 8.76 10.08 -12.04
CA GLY A 104 8.79 8.88 -11.19
C GLY A 104 8.72 7.58 -12.00
N LYS A 105 9.25 6.50 -11.43
CA LYS A 105 9.34 5.17 -12.06
C LYS A 105 7.99 4.47 -12.10
N CYS A 106 7.67 3.85 -13.23
CA CYS A 106 6.39 3.18 -13.47
C CYS A 106 6.53 1.95 -14.38
N LYS A 107 5.45 1.16 -14.45
CA LYS A 107 5.23 0.11 -15.44
C LYS A 107 3.86 0.15 -16.10
N LYS A 108 2.87 0.73 -15.42
CA LYS A 108 1.50 0.88 -15.91
C LYS A 108 1.07 2.34 -15.78
N ASP A 109 0.24 2.79 -16.71
CA ASP A 109 -0.32 4.14 -16.66
C ASP A 109 -1.12 4.38 -15.38
N ALA A 110 -1.78 3.33 -14.86
CA ALA A 110 -2.51 3.34 -13.59
C ALA A 110 -1.66 3.62 -12.33
N GLN A 111 -0.32 3.58 -12.42
CA GLN A 111 0.55 4.04 -11.33
C GLN A 111 0.73 5.55 -11.35
N CYS A 112 0.71 6.14 -12.54
CA CYS A 112 0.97 7.56 -12.75
C CYS A 112 -0.26 8.41 -12.41
N VAL A 113 -0.04 9.58 -11.81
CA VAL A 113 -1.10 10.57 -11.49
C VAL A 113 -2.00 10.87 -12.71
N HIS A 114 -3.27 11.24 -12.49
CA HIS A 114 -4.20 11.53 -13.58
C HIS A 114 -3.65 12.57 -14.58
N GLY A 115 -3.98 12.39 -15.86
CA GLY A 115 -3.43 13.21 -16.96
C GLY A 115 -1.97 12.87 -17.32
N THR A 116 -1.41 11.79 -16.79
CA THR A 116 -0.07 11.27 -17.13
C THR A 116 -0.12 9.77 -17.48
N PHE A 117 0.89 9.28 -18.20
CA PHE A 117 1.02 7.90 -18.66
C PHE A 117 2.44 7.38 -18.42
N CYS A 118 2.64 6.07 -18.44
CA CYS A 118 3.96 5.48 -18.31
C CYS A 118 4.69 5.41 -19.67
N SER A 119 5.80 6.14 -19.78
CA SER A 119 6.64 6.21 -20.99
C SER A 119 7.78 5.20 -20.91
N ILE A 120 7.66 4.10 -21.66
CA ILE A 120 8.75 3.12 -21.83
C ILE A 120 9.94 3.71 -22.60
N LEU A 121 9.69 4.69 -23.47
CA LEU A 121 10.71 5.34 -24.31
C LEU A 121 11.66 6.24 -23.50
N GLU A 122 11.22 6.73 -22.33
CA GLU A 122 11.99 7.60 -21.45
C GLU A 122 12.41 6.88 -20.16
N GLY A 123 12.70 5.59 -20.29
CA GLY A 123 13.26 4.76 -19.23
C GLY A 123 12.27 4.43 -18.12
N ASP A 124 11.04 4.04 -18.49
CA ASP A 124 9.96 3.62 -17.59
C ASP A 124 9.53 4.72 -16.60
N ARG A 125 9.10 5.89 -17.13
CA ARG A 125 8.78 7.09 -16.33
C ARG A 125 7.41 7.69 -16.63
N CYS A 126 6.75 8.23 -15.60
CA CYS A 126 5.47 8.93 -15.75
C CYS A 126 5.61 10.27 -16.48
N ARG A 127 4.81 10.51 -17.53
CA ARG A 127 4.88 11.70 -18.40
C ARG A 127 3.50 12.26 -18.72
N THR A 128 3.39 13.57 -18.90
CA THR A 128 2.13 14.25 -19.21
C THR A 128 1.54 13.75 -20.53
N THR A 129 0.24 13.46 -20.53
CA THR A 129 -0.52 13.16 -21.76
C THR A 129 -0.49 14.34 -22.74
N PHE A 130 -0.50 14.04 -24.03
CA PHE A 130 -0.39 15.04 -25.08
C PHE A 130 -1.74 15.62 -25.50
N GLY A 131 -1.74 16.88 -25.96
CA GLY A 131 -2.92 17.56 -26.49
C GLY A 131 -3.31 17.09 -27.90
N ARG A 132 -4.45 17.57 -28.40
CA ARG A 132 -4.93 17.33 -29.77
C ARG A 132 -3.84 17.69 -30.81
N GLY A 133 -3.71 16.90 -31.87
CA GLY A 133 -2.73 17.10 -32.94
C GLY A 133 -1.30 16.63 -32.64
N HIS A 134 -0.98 16.30 -31.39
CA HIS A 134 0.30 15.64 -31.07
C HIS A 134 0.36 14.22 -31.63
N SER A 135 1.56 13.77 -31.95
CA SER A 135 1.81 12.40 -32.39
C SER A 135 1.68 11.41 -31.23
N CYS A 136 1.03 10.27 -31.47
CA CYS A 136 0.73 9.26 -30.45
C CYS A 136 0.96 7.84 -30.96
N SER A 137 1.23 6.93 -30.02
CA SER A 137 1.38 5.49 -30.29
C SER A 137 0.19 4.66 -29.80
N ARG A 138 -0.54 5.15 -28.80
CA ARG A 138 -1.70 4.51 -28.15
C ARG A 138 -2.57 5.55 -27.46
N ASP A 139 -3.81 5.20 -27.21
CA ASP A 139 -4.86 6.05 -26.63
C ASP A 139 -4.47 6.74 -25.32
N SER A 140 -3.87 6.00 -24.38
CA SER A 140 -3.48 6.54 -23.06
C SER A 140 -2.36 7.58 -23.09
N VAL A 141 -1.69 7.79 -24.23
CA VAL A 141 -0.73 8.88 -24.43
C VAL A 141 -1.46 10.22 -24.66
N CYS A 142 -2.71 10.19 -25.13
CA CYS A 142 -3.50 11.36 -25.46
C CYS A 142 -4.37 11.81 -24.28
N ARG A 143 -4.46 13.12 -24.05
CA ARG A 143 -5.31 13.70 -22.98
C ARG A 143 -6.80 13.40 -23.21
N SER A 144 -7.21 13.24 -24.46
CA SER A 144 -8.57 12.81 -24.85
C SER A 144 -8.81 11.30 -24.71
N GLY A 145 -7.78 10.51 -24.42
CA GLY A 145 -7.86 9.04 -24.45
C GLY A 145 -8.07 8.46 -25.85
N LEU A 146 -7.79 9.21 -26.93
CA LEU A 146 -8.01 8.76 -28.32
C LEU A 146 -6.82 9.10 -29.22
N CYS A 147 -6.21 8.07 -29.81
CA CYS A 147 -5.08 8.13 -30.74
C CYS A 147 -5.49 7.63 -32.14
N ARG A 148 -6.05 8.52 -32.97
CA ARG A 148 -6.54 8.17 -34.31
C ARG A 148 -5.56 8.66 -35.39
N LYS A 149 -5.24 7.81 -36.38
CA LYS A 149 -4.25 8.10 -37.45
C LYS A 149 -2.91 8.64 -36.90
N ARG A 150 -2.40 8.03 -35.81
CA ARG A 150 -1.17 8.44 -35.09
C ARG A 150 -1.23 9.86 -34.50
N LYS A 151 -2.42 10.46 -34.37
CA LYS A 151 -2.65 11.79 -33.80
C LYS A 151 -3.67 11.76 -32.66
N CYS A 152 -3.43 12.54 -31.63
CA CYS A 152 -4.42 12.74 -30.56
C CYS A 152 -5.60 13.55 -31.10
N THR A 153 -6.83 13.09 -30.85
CA THR A 153 -8.07 13.71 -31.32
C THR A 153 -8.99 14.07 -30.16
#